data_AF-A0A835S1C4-F1
#
_entry.id   AF-A0A835S1C4-F1
#
_cell.length_a   1.000
_cell.length_b   1.000
_cell.length_c   1.000
_cell.angle_alpha   90.00
_cell.angle_beta   90.00
_cell.angle_gamma   90.00
#
_symmetry.space_group_name_H-M   'P 1'
#
loop_
_entity.id
_entity.type
_entity.pdbx_description
1 polymer ?
#
loop_
_entity_poly.entity_id
_entity_poly.type
_entity_poly.pdbx_seq_one_letter_code
_entity_poly.pdbx_strand_id
1 'polypeptide(L)'
;MELLDQSLLKPGGLLLDEGEAKSLFEMLVNIDCFVVVKILLLLPYDAPRLQCLQEAELVLKERGVPSNHIVHEYELLTVVLSAEVMQIVIFNPAFGTVFSYMCYLVGHLARVCQEELLKHRDGKGGSPDWCWSLLFGTLLLPCFIAELVLAKQCILAGFIVSRWMHTHPSLGLIDTVQASLHKYLEGQLLRVSDPMNGDLGASCNLHGALSRLSSKLNNLLQSALSDLKPST
;
A
#
# COMPACT_ATOMS: atom_id res chain seq x y z
N MET A 1 30.79 26.68 14.95
CA MET A 1 29.41 26.27 14.61
C MET A 1 29.26 26.39 13.10
N GLU A 2 29.78 25.42 12.34
CA GLU A 2 29.82 25.48 10.86
C GLU A 2 29.31 24.18 10.21
N LEU A 3 28.58 23.33 10.96
CA LEU A 3 28.04 22.06 10.45
C LEU A 3 26.58 22.15 9.97
N LEU A 4 25.90 23.27 10.22
CA LEU A 4 24.48 23.46 9.85
C LEU A 4 24.29 24.13 8.48
N ASP A 5 25.36 24.63 7.84
CA ASP A 5 25.25 25.43 6.62
C ASP A 5 25.39 24.60 5.32
N GLN A 6 25.83 23.33 5.42
CA GLN A 6 25.99 22.46 4.24
C GLN A 6 24.69 21.76 3.80
N SER A 7 23.66 21.72 4.65
CA SER A 7 22.35 21.15 4.29
C SER A 7 21.55 22.07 3.36
N LEU A 8 21.86 23.37 3.36
CA LEU A 8 21.23 24.39 2.48
C LEU A 8 21.75 24.34 1.03
N LEU A 9 22.83 23.60 0.77
CA LEU A 9 23.43 23.45 -0.56
C LEU A 9 22.94 22.23 -1.35
N LYS A 10 22.11 21.35 -0.75
CA LYS A 10 21.53 20.20 -1.47
C LYS A 10 20.36 20.68 -2.34
N PRO A 11 20.42 20.53 -3.68
CA PRO A 11 19.35 21.00 -4.55
C PRO A 11 18.09 20.16 -4.31
N GLY A 12 16.98 20.82 -3.94
CA GLY A 12 15.65 20.20 -3.89
C GLY A 12 15.14 19.74 -2.53
N GLY A 13 15.79 20.09 -1.41
CA GLY A 13 15.28 19.75 -0.07
C GLY A 13 15.37 18.26 0.28
N LEU A 14 16.25 17.51 -0.39
CA LEU A 14 16.54 16.11 -0.03
C LEU A 14 17.36 16.06 1.26
N LEU A 15 16.83 15.36 2.26
CA LEU A 15 17.45 15.22 3.59
C LEU A 15 18.74 14.38 3.55
N LEU A 16 18.76 13.32 2.74
CA LEU A 16 19.85 12.37 2.62
C LEU A 16 20.26 12.20 1.16
N ASP A 17 21.55 12.14 0.87
CA ASP A 17 22.08 11.64 -0.41
C ASP A 17 22.05 10.11 -0.48
N GLU A 18 22.35 9.53 -1.65
CA GLU A 18 22.28 8.08 -1.85
C GLU A 18 23.31 7.31 -1.00
N GLY A 19 24.50 7.88 -0.77
CA GLY A 19 25.53 7.29 0.08
C GLY A 19 25.14 7.31 1.57
N GLU A 20 24.55 8.42 2.01
CA GLU A 20 23.96 8.56 3.34
C GLU A 20 22.77 7.61 3.52
N ALA A 21 21.92 7.44 2.51
CA ALA A 21 20.81 6.48 2.53
C ALA A 21 21.30 5.03 2.64
N LYS A 22 22.38 4.68 1.94
CA LYS A 22 23.03 3.37 2.06
C LYS A 22 23.63 3.17 3.46
N SER A 23 24.26 4.19 4.02
CA SER A 23 24.81 4.12 5.38
C SER A 23 23.70 3.92 6.42
N LEU A 24 22.54 4.56 6.21
CA LEU A 24 21.35 4.37 7.04
C LEU A 24 20.80 2.95 6.94
N PHE A 25 20.75 2.37 5.73
CA PHE A 25 20.39 0.97 5.52
C PHE A 25 21.29 0.05 6.37
N GLU A 26 22.61 0.16 6.21
CA GLU A 26 23.59 -0.68 6.91
C GLU A 26 23.47 -0.60 8.45
N MET A 27 23.10 0.57 8.97
CA MET A 27 22.92 0.79 10.42
C MET A 27 21.65 0.14 10.98
N LEU A 28 20.54 0.20 10.24
CA LEU A 28 19.22 -0.14 10.77
C LEU A 28 18.74 -1.55 10.38
N VAL A 29 19.32 -2.14 9.33
CA VAL A 29 18.85 -3.39 8.71
C VAL A 29 18.72 -4.55 9.72
N ASN A 30 19.66 -4.64 10.65
CA ASN A 30 19.71 -5.69 11.67
C ASN A 30 18.81 -5.43 12.89
N ILE A 31 18.25 -4.22 13.01
CA ILE A 31 17.39 -3.82 14.14
C ILE A 31 15.94 -4.12 13.80
N ASP A 32 15.43 -3.52 12.72
CA ASP A 32 14.07 -3.68 12.26
C ASP A 32 14.00 -3.45 10.75
N CYS A 33 13.96 -4.56 10.01
CA CYS A 33 13.92 -4.55 8.55
C CYS A 33 12.72 -3.76 8.00
N PHE A 34 11.55 -3.80 8.66
CA PHE A 34 10.35 -3.12 8.16
C PHE A 34 10.38 -1.62 8.42
N VAL A 35 11.02 -1.17 9.49
CA VAL A 35 11.33 0.26 9.69
C VAL A 35 12.26 0.76 8.59
N VAL A 36 13.28 -0.02 8.24
CA VAL A 36 14.20 0.31 7.14
C VAL A 36 13.47 0.40 5.80
N VAL A 37 12.59 -0.55 5.50
CA VAL A 37 11.74 -0.50 4.31
C VAL A 37 10.89 0.78 4.30
N LYS A 38 10.20 1.10 5.41
CA LYS A 38 9.38 2.32 5.53
C LYS A 38 10.20 3.58 5.25
N ILE A 39 11.43 3.68 5.74
CA ILE A 39 12.29 4.85 5.54
C ILE A 39 12.82 4.92 4.10
N LEU A 40 13.44 3.83 3.62
CA LEU A 40 14.15 3.86 2.34
C LEU A 40 13.21 3.94 1.13
N LEU A 41 12.00 3.39 1.24
CA LEU A 41 10.99 3.53 0.19
C LEU A 41 10.46 4.98 0.06
N LEU A 42 10.59 5.82 1.08
CA LEU A 42 10.26 7.24 1.00
C LEU A 42 11.34 8.04 0.24
N LEU A 43 12.59 7.57 0.22
CA LEU A 43 13.71 8.23 -0.45
C LEU A 43 13.67 7.96 -1.96
N PRO A 44 14.13 8.88 -2.83
CA PRO A 44 14.05 8.74 -4.29
C PRO A 44 15.24 7.96 -4.90
N TYR A 45 15.72 6.91 -4.24
CA TYR A 45 16.92 6.15 -4.67
C TYR A 45 16.61 4.69 -4.98
N ASP A 46 16.78 4.28 -6.23
CA ASP A 46 16.40 2.94 -6.68
C ASP A 46 17.24 1.82 -6.04
N ALA A 47 18.55 2.02 -5.91
CA ALA A 47 19.43 0.99 -5.33
C ALA A 47 19.13 0.72 -3.84
N PRO A 48 19.03 1.74 -2.95
CA PRO A 48 18.60 1.54 -1.57
C PRO A 48 17.19 0.94 -1.43
N ARG A 49 16.24 1.34 -2.30
CA ARG A 49 14.88 0.75 -2.33
C ARG A 49 14.91 -0.73 -2.67
N LEU A 50 15.70 -1.12 -3.67
CA LEU A 50 15.82 -2.52 -4.06
C LEU A 50 16.50 -3.36 -2.97
N GLN A 51 17.57 -2.83 -2.37
CA GLN A 51 18.29 -3.50 -1.28
C GLN A 51 17.40 -3.76 -0.07
N CYS A 52 16.57 -2.79 0.32
CA CYS A 52 15.68 -2.98 1.46
C CYS A 52 14.57 -4.01 1.19
N LEU A 53 14.07 -4.10 -0.05
CA LEU A 53 13.12 -5.14 -0.44
C LEU A 53 13.77 -6.53 -0.48
N GLN A 54 15.03 -6.62 -0.93
CA GLN A 54 15.80 -7.87 -0.92
C GLN A 54 16.03 -8.37 0.50
N GLU A 55 16.36 -7.47 1.43
CA GLU A 55 16.48 -7.85 2.82
C GLU A 55 15.14 -8.28 3.42
N ALA A 56 14.06 -7.55 3.14
CA ALA A 56 12.73 -7.91 3.63
C ALA A 56 12.31 -9.31 3.16
N GLU A 57 12.65 -9.67 1.93
CA GLU A 57 12.47 -11.03 1.41
C GLU A 57 13.26 -12.07 2.22
N LEU A 58 14.54 -11.83 2.51
CA LEU A 58 15.37 -12.73 3.29
C LEU A 58 14.82 -12.90 4.72
N VAL A 59 14.54 -11.79 5.39
CA VAL A 59 14.00 -11.78 6.75
C VAL A 59 12.67 -12.51 6.84
N LEU A 60 11.76 -12.28 5.89
CA LEU A 60 10.46 -12.98 5.85
C LEU A 60 10.61 -14.47 5.57
N LYS A 61 11.57 -14.88 4.74
CA LYS A 61 11.85 -16.31 4.48
C LYS A 61 12.40 -17.02 5.72
N GLU A 62 13.29 -16.36 6.45
CA GLU A 62 13.96 -16.96 7.60
C GLU A 62 13.10 -16.93 8.86
N ARG A 63 12.43 -15.81 9.13
CA ARG A 63 11.74 -15.55 10.41
C ARG A 63 10.22 -15.62 10.30
N GLY A 64 9.67 -15.66 9.08
CA GLY A 64 8.23 -15.62 8.85
C GLY A 64 7.61 -14.24 9.11
N VAL A 65 6.28 -14.20 9.18
CA VAL A 65 5.52 -12.99 9.45
C VAL A 65 5.79 -12.51 10.87
N PRO A 66 6.20 -11.25 11.07
CA PRO A 66 6.66 -10.82 12.38
C PRO A 66 5.47 -10.53 13.30
N SER A 67 5.45 -11.16 14.49
CA SER A 67 4.30 -11.16 15.41
C SER A 67 4.05 -9.84 16.14
N ASN A 68 5.04 -8.95 16.17
CA ASN A 68 5.05 -7.76 17.03
C ASN A 68 4.78 -6.42 16.28
N HIS A 69 4.55 -6.45 14.95
CA HIS A 69 4.48 -5.24 14.12
C HIS A 69 3.06 -4.75 13.81
N ILE A 70 2.06 -5.21 14.57
CA ILE A 70 0.64 -4.89 14.37
C ILE A 70 0.38 -3.37 14.48
N VAL A 71 1.26 -2.63 15.17
CA VAL A 71 1.15 -1.18 15.35
C VAL A 71 1.63 -0.48 14.07
N HIS A 72 0.67 0.09 13.32
CA HIS A 72 0.87 0.85 12.08
C HIS A 72 1.22 0.01 10.82
N GLU A 73 0.57 -1.13 10.64
CA GLU A 73 0.65 -1.94 9.43
C GLU A 73 0.20 -1.19 8.16
N TYR A 74 -0.79 -0.30 8.28
CA TYR A 74 -1.27 0.52 7.16
C TYR A 74 -0.20 1.50 6.65
N GLU A 75 0.77 1.91 7.49
CA GLU A 75 1.88 2.77 7.07
C GLU A 75 2.81 2.06 6.10
N LEU A 76 3.11 0.77 6.37
CA LEU A 76 3.95 -0.01 5.46
C LEU A 76 3.27 -0.12 4.09
N LEU A 77 1.97 -0.46 4.08
CA LEU A 77 1.19 -0.52 2.85
C LEU A 77 1.16 0.83 2.13
N THR A 78 0.95 1.92 2.88
CA THR A 78 0.97 3.30 2.34
C THR A 78 2.29 3.61 1.65
N VAL A 79 3.42 3.33 2.32
CA VAL A 79 4.74 3.60 1.79
C VAL A 79 5.01 2.76 0.54
N VAL A 80 4.74 1.46 0.59
CA VAL A 80 4.95 0.53 -0.54
C VAL A 80 4.15 0.97 -1.77
N LEU A 81 2.86 1.30 -1.59
CA LEU A 81 2.01 1.78 -2.68
C LEU A 81 2.48 3.14 -3.22
N SER A 82 2.90 4.06 -2.33
CA SER A 82 3.37 5.38 -2.76
C SER A 82 4.71 5.34 -3.52
N ALA A 83 5.55 4.34 -3.23
CA ALA A 83 6.88 4.17 -3.80
C ALA A 83 6.88 3.49 -5.18
N GLU A 84 5.72 3.02 -5.66
CA GLU A 84 5.55 2.38 -6.97
C GLU A 84 6.39 1.11 -7.16
N VAL A 85 6.72 0.43 -6.06
CA VAL A 85 7.51 -0.81 -6.09
C VAL A 85 6.67 -2.06 -6.26
N MET A 86 5.34 -1.96 -6.22
CA MET A 86 4.43 -3.12 -6.30
C MET A 86 4.59 -3.90 -7.60
N GLN A 87 4.70 -3.22 -8.75
CA GLN A 87 4.93 -3.91 -10.02
C GLN A 87 6.25 -4.70 -10.01
N ILE A 88 7.32 -4.14 -9.42
CA ILE A 88 8.61 -4.83 -9.26
C ILE A 88 8.45 -6.07 -8.39
N VAL A 89 7.76 -5.93 -7.26
CA VAL A 89 7.50 -7.03 -6.31
C VAL A 89 6.66 -8.14 -6.94
N ILE A 90 5.66 -7.81 -7.76
CA ILE A 90 4.77 -8.79 -8.39
C ILE A 90 5.46 -9.51 -9.55
N PHE A 91 6.17 -8.79 -10.42
CA PHE A 91 6.77 -9.39 -11.63
C PHE A 91 8.09 -10.12 -11.36
N ASN A 92 8.80 -9.78 -10.29
CA ASN A 92 10.06 -10.43 -9.96
C ASN A 92 9.84 -11.58 -8.96
N PRO A 93 10.02 -12.85 -9.37
CA PRO A 93 9.82 -14.00 -8.49
C PRO A 93 10.78 -14.03 -7.30
N ALA A 94 11.89 -13.27 -7.33
CA ALA A 94 12.77 -13.12 -6.18
C ALA A 94 12.09 -12.47 -4.97
N PHE A 95 10.97 -11.75 -5.17
CA PHE A 95 10.19 -11.09 -4.12
C PHE A 95 8.88 -11.83 -3.77
N GLY A 96 8.79 -13.13 -4.07
CA GLY A 96 7.57 -13.90 -3.87
C GLY A 96 7.07 -13.92 -2.42
N THR A 97 7.98 -13.92 -1.44
CA THR A 97 7.60 -13.90 -0.02
C THR A 97 7.14 -12.50 0.42
N VAL A 98 7.80 -11.43 -0.03
CA VAL A 98 7.35 -10.04 0.16
C VAL A 98 5.97 -9.85 -0.47
N PHE A 99 5.76 -10.32 -1.70
CA PHE A 99 4.46 -10.22 -2.36
C PHE A 99 3.36 -10.94 -1.56
N SER A 100 3.64 -12.16 -1.11
CA SER A 100 2.72 -12.94 -0.28
C SER A 100 2.42 -12.22 1.04
N TYR A 101 3.44 -11.60 1.65
CA TYR A 101 3.28 -10.81 2.86
C TYR A 101 2.43 -9.56 2.63
N MET A 102 2.59 -8.85 1.50
CA MET A 102 1.72 -7.72 1.15
C MET A 102 0.26 -8.16 0.99
N CYS A 103 0.01 -9.34 0.41
CA CYS A 103 -1.34 -9.91 0.31
C CYS A 103 -1.91 -10.27 1.68
N TYR A 104 -1.10 -10.87 2.56
CA TYR A 104 -1.47 -11.13 3.95
C TYR A 104 -1.82 -9.82 4.69
N LEU A 105 -0.98 -8.80 4.56
CA LEU A 105 -1.15 -7.49 5.17
C LEU A 105 -2.47 -6.84 4.75
N VAL A 106 -2.77 -6.83 3.45
CA VAL A 106 -4.05 -6.30 2.94
C VAL A 106 -5.24 -7.09 3.48
N GLY A 107 -5.15 -8.42 3.53
CA GLY A 107 -6.19 -9.26 4.12
C GLY A 107 -6.40 -8.99 5.62
N HIS A 108 -5.32 -8.81 6.38
CA HIS A 108 -5.36 -8.45 7.79
C HIS A 108 -6.02 -7.09 8.00
N LEU A 109 -5.55 -6.05 7.31
CA LEU A 109 -6.09 -4.70 7.38
C LEU A 109 -7.56 -4.66 6.96
N ALA A 110 -7.97 -5.42 5.94
CA ALA A 110 -9.36 -5.53 5.54
C ALA A 110 -10.24 -6.08 6.65
N ARG A 111 -9.81 -7.17 7.32
CA ARG A 111 -10.53 -7.75 8.45
C ARG A 111 -10.66 -6.75 9.60
N VAL A 112 -9.55 -6.14 10.02
CA VAL A 112 -9.55 -5.17 11.11
C VAL A 112 -10.45 -3.97 10.77
N CYS A 113 -10.38 -3.46 9.53
CA CYS A 113 -11.21 -2.34 9.08
C CYS A 113 -12.70 -2.70 9.13
N GLN A 114 -13.09 -3.91 8.70
CA GLN A 114 -14.48 -4.37 8.77
C GLN A 114 -14.95 -4.51 10.23
N GLU A 115 -14.11 -5.05 11.12
CA GLU A 115 -14.42 -5.17 12.55
C GLU A 115 -14.64 -3.80 13.21
N GLU A 116 -13.82 -2.80 12.89
CA GLU A 116 -13.99 -1.43 13.41
C GLU A 116 -15.26 -0.75 12.86
N LEU A 117 -15.54 -0.89 11.56
CA LEU A 117 -16.77 -0.35 10.96
C LEU A 117 -18.04 -0.96 11.59
N LEU A 118 -18.02 -2.24 11.95
CA LEU A 118 -19.12 -2.92 12.65
C LEU A 118 -19.30 -2.39 14.09
N LYS A 119 -18.19 -2.22 14.83
CA LYS A 119 -18.25 -1.66 16.21
C LYS A 119 -18.88 -0.26 16.25
N HIS A 120 -18.62 0.56 15.22
CA HIS A 120 -19.26 1.87 15.10
C HIS A 120 -20.74 1.81 14.79
N ARG A 121 -21.13 0.94 13.86
CA ARG A 121 -22.54 0.72 13.53
C ARG A 121 -23.34 0.31 14.78
N ASP A 122 -22.74 -0.50 15.64
CA ASP A 122 -23.38 -1.01 16.86
C ASP A 122 -23.33 -0.02 18.05
N GLY A 123 -22.79 1.20 17.85
CA GLY A 123 -22.68 2.21 18.89
C GLY A 123 -21.74 1.85 20.05
N LYS A 124 -20.87 0.84 19.86
CA LYS A 124 -19.94 0.32 20.88
C LYS A 124 -18.51 0.87 20.77
N GLY A 125 -18.25 1.76 19.80
CA GLY A 125 -16.92 2.32 19.58
C GLY A 125 -16.62 3.52 20.48
N GLY A 126 -15.52 3.45 21.25
CA GLY A 126 -14.82 4.67 21.70
C GLY A 126 -14.28 5.46 20.49
N SER A 127 -13.87 6.72 20.70
CA SER A 127 -13.29 7.59 19.65
C SER A 127 -12.32 6.81 18.75
N PRO A 128 -12.71 6.46 17.54
CA PRO A 128 -11.88 5.60 16.70
C PRO A 128 -10.71 6.34 16.08
N ASP A 129 -9.69 5.56 15.78
CA ASP A 129 -8.76 5.83 14.69
C ASP A 129 -9.47 5.63 13.33
N TRP A 130 -10.63 6.27 13.16
CA TRP A 130 -11.47 6.23 11.96
C TRP A 130 -10.72 6.70 10.72
N CYS A 131 -9.69 7.50 10.96
CA CYS A 131 -8.77 8.00 9.95
C CYS A 131 -8.17 6.84 9.14
N TRP A 132 -7.59 5.81 9.78
CA TRP A 132 -6.93 4.74 9.01
C TRP A 132 -7.91 3.76 8.35
N SER A 133 -9.06 3.45 8.98
CA SER A 133 -10.05 2.54 8.39
C SER A 133 -10.68 3.15 7.13
N LEU A 134 -11.01 4.45 7.20
CA LEU A 134 -11.47 5.20 6.04
C LEU A 134 -10.37 5.25 4.96
N LEU A 135 -9.14 5.58 5.35
CA LEU A 135 -7.97 5.59 4.47
C LEU A 135 -7.74 4.25 3.77
N PHE A 136 -7.87 3.14 4.49
CA PHE A 136 -7.72 1.82 3.91
C PHE A 136 -8.78 1.56 2.84
N GLY A 137 -10.05 1.81 3.15
CA GLY A 137 -11.16 1.51 2.25
C GLY A 137 -11.28 2.45 1.05
N THR A 138 -10.83 3.70 1.16
CA THR A 138 -10.97 4.71 0.09
C THR A 138 -9.71 4.93 -0.72
N LEU A 139 -8.52 4.62 -0.18
CA LEU A 139 -7.24 4.88 -0.83
C LEU A 139 -6.39 3.61 -0.97
N LEU A 140 -6.02 2.97 0.13
CA LEU A 140 -5.01 1.90 0.09
C LEU A 140 -5.50 0.65 -0.64
N LEU A 141 -6.70 0.17 -0.30
CA LEU A 141 -7.28 -1.02 -0.94
C LEU A 141 -7.54 -0.76 -2.44
N PRO A 142 -8.19 0.35 -2.86
CA PRO A 142 -8.34 0.66 -4.28
C PRO A 142 -7.02 0.71 -5.05
N CYS A 143 -5.98 1.35 -4.50
CA CYS A 143 -4.65 1.36 -5.10
C CYS A 143 -4.06 -0.04 -5.24
N PHE A 144 -4.10 -0.85 -4.18
CA PHE A 144 -3.57 -2.21 -4.21
C PHE A 144 -4.31 -3.10 -5.24
N ILE A 145 -5.63 -3.00 -5.33
CA ILE A 145 -6.41 -3.72 -6.34
C ILE A 145 -6.03 -3.28 -7.76
N ALA A 146 -5.86 -1.97 -7.99
CA ALA A 146 -5.42 -1.46 -9.29
C ALA A 146 -4.03 -1.98 -9.68
N GLU A 147 -3.07 -1.99 -8.74
CA GLU A 147 -1.73 -2.56 -8.94
C GLU A 147 -1.79 -4.04 -9.34
N LEU A 148 -2.61 -4.86 -8.66
CA LEU A 148 -2.80 -6.27 -9.01
C LEU A 148 -3.38 -6.44 -10.42
N VAL A 149 -4.38 -5.64 -10.78
CA VAL A 149 -5.01 -5.69 -12.11
C VAL A 149 -4.00 -5.36 -13.20
N LEU A 150 -3.23 -4.27 -13.03
CA LEU A 150 -2.18 -3.87 -13.96
C LEU A 150 -1.08 -4.93 -14.08
N ALA A 151 -0.78 -5.63 -12.98
CA ALA A 151 0.15 -6.76 -12.97
C ALA A 151 -0.46 -8.09 -13.47
N LYS A 152 -1.65 -8.06 -14.07
CA LYS A 152 -2.39 -9.23 -14.57
C LYS A 152 -2.77 -10.27 -13.51
N GLN A 153 -2.75 -9.91 -12.23
CA GLN A 153 -3.18 -10.74 -11.09
C GLN A 153 -4.69 -10.63 -10.84
N CYS A 154 -5.50 -10.69 -11.92
CA CYS A 154 -6.94 -10.42 -11.84
C CYS A 154 -7.70 -11.43 -10.97
N ILE A 155 -7.29 -12.69 -10.93
CA ILE A 155 -7.94 -13.72 -10.09
C ILE A 155 -7.77 -13.37 -8.60
N LEU A 156 -6.55 -13.00 -8.19
CA LEU A 156 -6.25 -12.61 -6.82
C LEU A 156 -6.97 -11.31 -6.44
N ALA A 157 -6.92 -10.30 -7.31
CA ALA A 157 -7.63 -9.04 -7.12
C ALA A 157 -9.14 -9.27 -6.95
N GLY A 158 -9.73 -10.10 -7.81
CA GLY A 158 -11.13 -10.49 -7.75
C GLY A 158 -11.49 -11.16 -6.44
N PHE A 159 -10.68 -12.13 -6.00
CA PHE A 159 -10.90 -12.80 -4.72
C PHE A 159 -10.91 -11.83 -3.53
N ILE A 160 -9.96 -10.89 -3.48
CA ILE A 160 -9.90 -9.87 -2.42
C ILE A 160 -11.15 -8.98 -2.47
N VAL A 161 -11.53 -8.47 -3.63
CA VAL A 161 -12.72 -7.62 -3.81
C VAL A 161 -13.99 -8.38 -3.43
N SER A 162 -14.14 -9.63 -3.86
CA SER A 162 -15.30 -10.45 -3.53
C SER A 162 -15.48 -10.63 -2.02
N ARG A 163 -14.36 -10.85 -1.30
CA ARG A 163 -14.36 -10.94 0.17
C ARG A 163 -14.68 -9.60 0.82
N TRP A 164 -14.08 -8.51 0.32
CA TRP A 164 -14.32 -7.15 0.82
C TRP A 164 -15.78 -6.72 0.66
N MET A 165 -16.39 -7.03 -0.49
CA MET A 165 -17.78 -6.70 -0.80
C MET A 165 -18.80 -7.66 -0.19
N HIS A 166 -18.38 -8.68 0.57
CA HIS A 166 -19.23 -9.76 1.06
C HIS A 166 -20.06 -10.44 -0.04
N THR A 167 -19.53 -10.53 -1.26
CA THR A 167 -20.19 -11.31 -2.33
C THR A 167 -20.17 -12.79 -1.97
N HIS A 168 -21.28 -13.48 -2.23
CA HIS A 168 -21.42 -14.90 -1.85
C HIS A 168 -20.34 -15.75 -2.55
N PRO A 169 -19.66 -16.70 -1.88
CA PRO A 169 -18.57 -17.49 -2.47
C PRO A 169 -18.94 -18.26 -3.75
N SER A 170 -20.22 -18.58 -3.94
CA SER A 170 -20.73 -19.20 -5.18
C SER A 170 -20.72 -18.27 -6.40
N LEU A 171 -20.48 -16.97 -6.21
CA LEU A 171 -20.27 -15.96 -7.25
C LEU A 171 -18.77 -15.74 -7.53
N GLY A 172 -17.90 -16.67 -7.13
CA GLY A 172 -16.46 -16.65 -7.39
C GLY A 172 -16.06 -17.35 -8.70
N LEU A 173 -16.94 -17.39 -9.70
CA LEU A 173 -16.61 -17.88 -11.04
C LEU A 173 -15.73 -16.87 -11.78
N ILE A 174 -14.95 -17.32 -12.77
CA ILE A 174 -14.03 -16.48 -13.54
C ILE A 174 -14.76 -15.29 -14.20
N ASP A 175 -15.95 -15.53 -14.75
CA ASP A 175 -16.78 -14.48 -15.39
C ASP A 175 -17.27 -13.43 -14.38
N THR A 176 -17.52 -13.85 -13.14
CA THR A 176 -17.93 -12.94 -12.06
C THR A 176 -16.78 -12.16 -11.46
N VAL A 177 -15.54 -12.67 -11.51
CA VAL A 177 -14.35 -11.94 -11.04
C VAL A 177 -14.15 -10.67 -11.84
N GLN A 178 -14.18 -10.75 -13.17
CA GLN A 178 -14.00 -9.58 -14.03
C GLN A 178 -15.11 -8.55 -13.82
N ALA A 179 -16.37 -9.00 -13.77
CA ALA A 179 -17.51 -8.12 -13.51
C ALA A 179 -17.44 -7.46 -12.12
N SER A 180 -17.00 -8.21 -11.08
CA SER A 180 -16.84 -7.68 -9.73
C SER A 180 -15.72 -6.64 -9.65
N LEU A 181 -14.61 -6.87 -10.34
CA LEU A 181 -13.49 -5.94 -10.42
C LEU A 181 -13.89 -4.67 -11.14
N HIS A 182 -14.57 -4.80 -12.28
CA HIS A 182 -15.08 -3.65 -13.03
C HIS A 182 -16.00 -2.80 -12.16
N LYS A 183 -17.03 -3.42 -11.55
CA LYS A 183 -17.99 -2.72 -10.68
C LYS A 183 -17.32 -2.08 -9.47
N TYR A 184 -16.34 -2.77 -8.86
CA TYR A 184 -15.60 -2.24 -7.73
C TYR A 184 -14.78 -1.01 -8.14
N LEU A 185 -13.97 -1.11 -9.20
CA LEU A 185 -13.10 -0.03 -9.65
C LEU A 185 -13.89 1.18 -10.17
N GLU A 186 -14.99 0.97 -10.91
CA GLU A 186 -15.92 2.05 -11.29
C GLU A 186 -16.51 2.74 -10.06
N GLY A 187 -16.93 1.96 -9.06
CA GLY A 187 -17.44 2.48 -7.79
C GLY A 187 -16.40 3.33 -7.05
N GLN A 188 -15.13 2.94 -7.07
CA GLN A 188 -14.05 3.74 -6.48
C GLN A 188 -13.78 5.01 -7.31
N LEU A 189 -13.78 4.92 -8.63
CA LEU A 189 -13.55 6.07 -9.52
C LEU A 189 -14.60 7.18 -9.32
N LEU A 190 -15.87 6.79 -9.15
CA LEU A 190 -16.95 7.72 -8.83
C LEU A 190 -16.74 8.40 -7.47
N ARG A 191 -16.22 7.68 -6.47
CA ARG A 191 -15.93 8.22 -5.13
C ARG A 191 -14.76 9.20 -5.11
N VAL A 192 -13.72 8.95 -5.90
CA VAL A 192 -12.56 9.85 -6.03
C VAL A 192 -12.96 11.18 -6.68
N SER A 193 -13.98 11.15 -7.54
CA SER A 193 -14.51 12.34 -8.21
C SER A 193 -15.42 13.19 -7.31
N ASP A 194 -15.76 12.72 -6.11
CA ASP A 194 -16.59 13.45 -5.14
C ASP A 194 -15.72 14.42 -4.31
N PRO A 195 -15.92 15.75 -4.41
CA PRO A 195 -15.12 16.75 -3.72
C PRO A 195 -15.24 16.72 -2.19
N MET A 196 -16.15 15.93 -1.63
CA MET A 196 -16.34 15.82 -0.17
C MET A 196 -15.25 15.00 0.55
N ASN A 197 -14.34 14.34 -0.19
CA ASN A 197 -13.33 13.43 0.35
C ASN A 197 -11.99 14.11 0.73
N GLY A 198 -11.98 15.44 0.83
CA GLY A 198 -10.78 16.27 0.76
C GLY A 198 -9.83 16.32 1.95
N ASP A 199 -10.07 15.60 3.05
CA ASP A 199 -9.26 15.76 4.27
C ASP A 199 -8.90 14.45 4.99
N LEU A 200 -8.62 13.40 4.21
CA LEU A 200 -8.23 12.08 4.74
C LEU A 200 -6.80 12.03 5.35
N GLY A 201 -6.03 13.12 5.31
CA GLY A 201 -4.58 13.09 5.52
C GLY A 201 -4.01 14.15 6.47
N ALA A 202 -4.84 14.89 7.19
CA ALA A 202 -4.37 16.00 8.03
C ALA A 202 -3.65 15.56 9.34
N SER A 203 -3.86 14.32 9.80
CA SER A 203 -3.30 13.83 11.08
C SER A 203 -2.20 12.77 10.95
N CYS A 204 -1.84 12.33 9.73
CA CYS A 204 -0.90 11.23 9.55
C CYS A 204 0.54 11.71 9.28
N ASN A 205 1.50 11.10 9.97
CA ASN A 205 2.95 11.31 9.77
C ASN A 205 3.44 11.01 8.33
N LEU A 206 2.58 10.41 7.50
CA LEU A 206 2.84 10.05 6.10
C LEU A 206 2.17 10.96 5.08
N HIS A 207 1.83 12.21 5.44
CA HIS A 207 1.11 13.14 4.56
C HIS A 207 1.68 13.21 3.12
N GLY A 208 3.01 13.24 2.95
CA GLY A 208 3.63 13.26 1.63
C GLY A 208 3.37 11.99 0.80
N ALA A 209 3.46 10.81 1.41
CA ALA A 209 3.15 9.54 0.75
C ALA A 209 1.66 9.44 0.39
N LEU A 210 0.79 9.89 1.30
CA LEU A 210 -0.66 9.94 1.10
C LEU A 210 -1.07 10.89 -0.03
N SER A 211 -0.49 12.09 -0.08
CA SER A 211 -0.73 13.06 -1.16
C SER A 211 -0.28 12.53 -2.52
N ARG A 212 0.89 11.87 -2.57
CA ARG A 212 1.37 11.17 -3.78
C ARG A 212 0.42 10.06 -4.22
N LEU A 213 -0.10 9.28 -3.28
CA LEU A 213 -0.98 8.16 -3.60
C LEU A 213 -2.36 8.65 -4.07
N SER A 214 -2.92 9.64 -3.36
CA SER A 214 -4.20 10.26 -3.69
C SER A 214 -4.20 10.91 -5.07
N SER A 215 -3.15 11.68 -5.40
CA SER A 215 -3.00 12.32 -6.72
C SER A 215 -2.91 11.32 -7.87
N LYS A 216 -2.45 10.09 -7.62
CA LYS A 216 -2.30 9.03 -8.63
C LYS A 216 -3.49 8.08 -8.71
N LEU A 217 -4.30 7.98 -7.66
CA LEU A 217 -5.39 7.00 -7.55
C LEU A 217 -6.32 7.04 -8.77
N ASN A 218 -6.73 8.22 -9.22
CA ASN A 218 -7.62 8.37 -10.39
C ASN A 218 -7.00 7.73 -11.65
N ASN A 219 -5.73 8.04 -11.94
CA ASN A 219 -5.03 7.49 -13.11
C ASN A 219 -4.81 5.98 -13.00
N LEU A 220 -4.49 5.48 -11.80
CA LEU A 220 -4.35 4.05 -11.53
C LEU A 220 -5.67 3.30 -11.78
N LEU A 221 -6.79 3.81 -11.26
CA LEU A 221 -8.10 3.21 -11.44
C LEU A 221 -8.53 3.19 -12.91
N GLN A 222 -8.32 4.30 -13.64
CA GLN A 222 -8.62 4.39 -15.07
C GLN A 222 -7.76 3.42 -15.91
N SER A 223 -6.48 3.30 -15.57
CA SER A 223 -5.57 2.38 -16.25
C SER A 223 -5.98 0.93 -16.00
N ALA A 224 -6.26 0.56 -14.75
CA ALA A 224 -6.74 -0.77 -14.39
C ALA A 224 -8.07 -1.13 -15.07
N LEU A 225 -9.02 -0.20 -15.13
CA LEU A 225 -10.29 -0.40 -15.85
C LEU A 225 -10.08 -0.61 -17.36
N SER A 226 -9.15 0.14 -17.95
CA SER A 226 -8.83 -0.01 -19.38
C SER A 226 -8.22 -1.38 -19.69
N ASP A 227 -7.40 -1.90 -18.77
CA ASP A 227 -6.75 -3.22 -18.85
C ASP A 227 -7.71 -4.39 -18.64
N LEU A 228 -8.85 -4.17 -17.98
CA LEU A 228 -9.89 -5.17 -17.73
C LEU A 228 -10.86 -5.36 -18.90
N LYS A 229 -10.68 -4.65 -20.03
CA LYS A 229 -11.58 -4.82 -21.18
C LYS A 229 -11.53 -6.27 -21.71
N PRO A 230 -12.69 -6.89 -21.99
CA PRO A 230 -12.75 -8.25 -22.47
C PRO A 230 -12.04 -8.38 -23.82
N SER A 231 -11.25 -9.44 -23.97
CA SER A 231 -10.80 -9.91 -25.28
C SER A 231 -12.06 -10.15 -26.11
N THR A 232 -12.18 -9.47 -27.24
CA THR A 232 -13.29 -9.63 -28.19
C THR A 232 -13.13 -10.93 -28.97
#